data_AF-A0A9D8CWY4-F1
#
_entry.id   AF-A0A9D8CWY4-F1
#
_cell.length_a   1.000
_cell.length_b   1.000
_cell.length_c   1.000
_cell.angle_alpha   90.00
_cell.angle_beta   90.00
_cell.angle_gamma   90.00
#
_symmetry.space_group_name_H-M   'P 1'
#
loop_
_entity.id
_entity.type
_entity.pdbx_description
1 polymer ?
#
loop_
_entity_poly.entity_id
_entity_poly.type
_entity_poly.pdbx_seq_one_letter_code
_entity_poly.pdbx_strand_id
1 'polypeptide(L)'
;MDRDTDLFVQAFWVKCRDIIRPELDLVVDRLKGQGHEANVSTQEYSPVADRLPDIGPVLTLTVHPNGTPEGRTLQFHGDVALRNLEVIGSSGKARRYELAQLDTAAAKREIAAWVASSLGSQS
;
A
#
# COMPACT_ATOMS: atom_id res chain seq x y z
N MET A 1 -8.43 0.99 -23.04
CA MET A 1 -7.71 1.75 -22.02
C MET A 1 -7.15 2.99 -22.69
N ASP A 2 -7.29 4.17 -22.09
CA ASP A 2 -6.70 5.39 -22.64
C ASP A 2 -5.20 5.45 -22.33
N ARG A 3 -4.42 6.06 -23.23
CA ARG A 3 -2.95 6.13 -23.13
C ARG A 3 -2.49 6.73 -21.82
N ASP A 4 -3.21 7.72 -21.31
CA ASP A 4 -2.83 8.37 -20.07
C ASP A 4 -3.04 7.46 -18.86
N THR A 5 -4.10 6.66 -18.87
CA THR A 5 -4.36 5.65 -17.84
C THR A 5 -3.26 4.59 -17.84
N ASP A 6 -2.85 4.11 -19.03
CA ASP A 6 -1.73 3.17 -19.17
C ASP A 6 -0.43 3.74 -18.58
N LEU A 7 -0.10 4.99 -18.92
CA LEU A 7 1.10 5.66 -18.42
C LEU A 7 1.06 5.84 -16.90
N PHE A 8 -0.09 6.21 -16.35
CA PHE A 8 -0.25 6.35 -14.90
C PHE A 8 -0.08 5.01 -14.18
N VAL A 9 -0.76 3.95 -14.64
CA VAL A 9 -0.66 2.61 -14.03
C VAL A 9 0.77 2.08 -14.10
N GLN A 10 1.47 2.27 -15.22
CA GLN A 10 2.88 1.92 -15.35
C GLN A 10 3.76 2.71 -14.38
N ALA A 11 3.57 4.03 -14.28
CA ALA A 11 4.33 4.88 -13.36
C ALA A 11 4.08 4.51 -11.89
N PHE A 12 2.83 4.16 -11.54
CA PHE A 12 2.47 3.62 -10.24
C PHE A 12 3.24 2.34 -9.94
N TRP A 13 3.25 1.37 -10.86
CA TRP A 13 3.96 0.11 -10.63
C TRP A 13 5.47 0.28 -10.55
N VAL A 14 6.06 1.19 -11.34
CA VAL A 14 7.48 1.58 -11.20
C VAL A 14 7.74 2.15 -9.81
N LYS A 15 6.86 3.03 -9.33
CA LYS A 15 6.97 3.61 -7.98
C LYS A 15 6.87 2.53 -6.89
N CYS A 16 5.93 1.60 -7.02
CA CYS A 16 5.80 0.47 -6.12
C CYS A 16 7.06 -0.39 -6.10
N ARG A 17 7.58 -0.79 -7.27
CA ARG A 17 8.75 -1.65 -7.40
C ARG A 17 10.02 -1.00 -6.83
N ASP A 18 10.25 0.27 -7.15
CA ASP A 18 11.54 0.90 -6.89
C ASP A 18 11.62 1.56 -5.51
N ILE A 19 10.47 1.95 -4.93
CA ILE A 19 10.42 2.73 -3.68
C ILE A 19 9.64 2.03 -2.56
N ILE A 20 8.43 1.53 -2.83
CA ILE A 20 7.52 1.08 -1.77
C ILE A 20 7.80 -0.36 -1.36
N ARG A 21 7.90 -1.26 -2.35
CA ARG A 21 8.04 -2.70 -2.14
C ARG A 21 9.29 -3.07 -1.35
N PRO A 22 10.49 -2.52 -1.61
CA PRO A 22 11.68 -2.82 -0.82
C PRO A 22 11.48 -2.50 0.67
N GLU A 23 10.80 -1.39 0.98
CA GLU A 23 10.52 -0.99 2.36
C GLU A 23 9.47 -1.89 3.03
N LEU A 24 8.47 -2.36 2.27
CA LEU A 24 7.52 -3.35 2.75
C LEU A 24 8.19 -4.70 3.03
N ASP A 25 9.08 -5.16 2.17
CA ASP A 25 9.79 -6.44 2.35
C ASP A 25 10.63 -6.42 3.64
N LEU A 26 11.36 -5.33 3.90
CA LEU A 26 12.10 -5.14 5.17
C LEU A 26 11.18 -5.18 6.40
N VAL A 27 9.99 -4.58 6.30
CA VAL A 27 9.01 -4.59 7.39
C VAL A 27 8.38 -5.97 7.57
N VAL A 28 8.07 -6.69 6.49
CA VAL A 28 7.57 -8.07 6.54
C VAL A 28 8.56 -8.97 7.25
N ASP A 29 9.84 -8.93 6.87
CA ASP A 29 10.88 -9.77 7.49
C ASP A 29 11.02 -9.48 8.99
N ARG A 30 11.03 -8.20 9.37
CA ARG A 30 11.05 -7.79 10.78
C ARG A 30 9.83 -8.29 11.55
N LEU A 31 8.63 -8.12 11.00
CA LEU A 31 7.37 -8.50 11.64
C LEU A 31 7.26 -10.02 11.82
N LYS A 32 7.69 -10.79 10.82
CA LYS A 32 7.80 -12.26 10.92
C LYS A 32 8.79 -12.68 12.01
N GLY A 33 9.91 -11.99 12.14
CA GLY A 33 10.85 -12.20 13.25
C GLY A 33 10.26 -11.93 14.64
N GLN A 34 9.18 -11.16 14.73
CA GLN A 34 8.42 -10.88 15.96
C GLN A 34 7.23 -11.83 16.18
N GLY A 35 7.05 -12.82 15.31
CA GLY A 35 5.95 -13.79 15.37
C GLY A 35 4.63 -13.29 14.78
N HIS A 36 4.63 -12.16 14.04
CA HIS A 36 3.48 -11.74 13.26
C HIS A 36 3.44 -12.48 11.93
N GLU A 37 2.24 -12.74 11.40
CA GLU A 37 2.12 -13.14 10.00
C GLU A 37 2.00 -11.87 9.15
N ALA A 38 2.87 -11.71 8.16
CA ALA A 38 2.87 -10.53 7.29
C ALA A 38 3.05 -10.94 5.83
N ASN A 39 2.25 -10.36 4.94
CA ASN A 39 2.32 -10.62 3.50
C ASN A 39 1.99 -9.36 2.68
N VAL A 40 2.48 -9.35 1.44
CA VAL A 40 2.19 -8.30 0.47
C VAL A 40 1.43 -8.93 -0.70
N SER A 41 0.32 -8.31 -1.09
CA SER A 41 -0.47 -8.70 -2.25
C SER A 41 -0.63 -7.52 -3.23
N THR A 42 -0.87 -7.84 -4.49
CA THR A 42 -1.16 -6.86 -5.53
C THR A 42 -2.55 -7.10 -6.10
N GLN A 43 -3.20 -6.01 -6.49
CA GLN A 43 -4.37 -6.00 -7.33
C GLN A 43 -4.07 -5.17 -8.57
N GLU A 44 -4.24 -5.77 -9.74
CA GLU A 44 -4.06 -5.08 -11.01
C GLU A 44 -5.24 -4.17 -11.33
N TYR A 45 -4.97 -3.13 -12.11
CA TYR A 45 -6.02 -2.29 -12.66
C TYR A 45 -6.94 -3.11 -13.58
N SER A 46 -8.26 -2.96 -13.40
CA SER A 46 -9.25 -3.59 -14.28
C SER A 46 -10.22 -2.53 -14.81
N PRO A 47 -10.32 -2.35 -16.15
CA PRO A 47 -11.30 -1.45 -16.74
C PRO A 47 -12.71 -2.08 -16.86
N VAL A 48 -12.90 -3.31 -16.36
CA VAL A 48 -14.16 -4.06 -16.49
C VAL A 48 -15.18 -3.53 -15.50
N ALA A 49 -16.35 -3.12 -16.00
CA ALA A 49 -17.48 -2.63 -15.22
C ALA A 49 -18.23 -3.76 -14.49
N ASP A 50 -17.53 -4.62 -13.73
CA ASP A 50 -18.12 -5.72 -12.96
C ASP A 50 -18.74 -5.22 -11.64
N ARG A 51 -19.52 -4.14 -11.70
CA ARG A 51 -20.24 -3.49 -10.57
C ARG A 51 -19.39 -3.16 -9.34
N LEU A 52 -18.08 -3.31 -9.45
CA LEU A 52 -17.12 -2.83 -8.48
C LEU A 52 -16.72 -1.41 -8.89
N PRO A 53 -16.59 -0.46 -7.95
CA PRO A 53 -16.12 0.89 -8.26
C PRO A 53 -14.80 0.79 -9.01
N ASP A 54 -14.55 1.63 -10.02
CA ASP A 54 -13.33 1.67 -10.85
C ASP A 54 -12.07 1.48 -9.98
N ILE A 55 -11.54 0.25 -9.89
CA ILE A 55 -10.51 -0.08 -8.90
C ILE A 55 -9.15 0.12 -9.55
N GLY A 56 -8.46 1.17 -9.12
CA GLY A 56 -7.06 1.41 -9.46
C GLY A 56 -6.14 0.25 -9.06
N PRO A 57 -4.88 0.24 -9.52
CA PRO A 57 -3.92 -0.74 -9.06
C PRO A 57 -3.64 -0.55 -7.55
N VAL A 58 -3.48 -1.64 -6.81
CA VAL A 58 -3.24 -1.61 -5.35
C VAL A 58 -2.08 -2.51 -4.96
N LEU A 59 -1.21 -2.01 -4.10
CA LEU A 59 -0.24 -2.80 -3.33
C LEU A 59 -0.69 -2.81 -1.86
N THR A 60 -0.99 -3.99 -1.31
CA THR A 60 -1.48 -4.14 0.07
C THR A 60 -0.47 -4.88 0.93
N LEU A 61 -0.09 -4.30 2.06
CA LEU A 61 0.52 -5.01 3.18
C LEU A 61 -0.60 -5.48 4.12
N THR A 62 -0.64 -6.78 4.39
CA THR A 62 -1.53 -7.38 5.40
C THR A 62 -0.69 -7.97 6.52
N VAL A 63 -1.00 -7.61 7.76
CA VAL A 63 -0.35 -8.13 8.96
C VAL A 63 -1.41 -8.72 9.89
N HIS A 64 -1.25 -9.97 10.28
CA HIS A 64 -1.96 -10.56 11.41
C HIS A 64 -1.04 -10.48 12.63
N PRO A 65 -1.35 -9.61 13.60
CA PRO A 65 -0.58 -9.51 14.82
C PRO A 65 -0.54 -10.85 15.57
N ASN A 66 0.51 -11.06 16.36
CA ASN A 66 0.76 -12.35 17.00
C ASN A 66 -0.36 -12.61 18.02
N GLY A 67 -0.98 -13.78 17.93
CA GLY A 67 -2.10 -14.16 18.80
C GLY A 67 -3.43 -13.47 18.46
N THR A 68 -3.53 -12.75 17.32
CA THR A 68 -4.79 -12.13 16.88
C THR A 68 -5.20 -12.60 15.49
N PRO A 69 -6.46 -13.04 15.29
CA PRO A 69 -6.93 -13.45 13.96
C PRO A 69 -7.23 -12.25 13.05
N GLU A 70 -7.47 -11.06 13.62
CA GLU A 70 -7.84 -9.86 12.88
C GLU A 70 -6.64 -9.26 12.15
N GLY A 71 -6.72 -9.25 10.81
CA GLY A 71 -5.70 -8.67 9.96
C GLY A 71 -5.79 -7.15 9.92
N ARG A 72 -4.63 -6.49 9.83
CA ARG A 72 -4.50 -5.05 9.65
C ARG A 72 -3.87 -4.79 8.29
N THR A 73 -4.44 -3.86 7.55
CA THR A 73 -4.00 -3.55 6.18
C THR A 73 -3.44 -2.13 6.06
N LEU A 74 -2.41 -2.01 5.22
CA LEU A 74 -1.92 -0.76 4.65
C LEU A 74 -1.96 -0.90 3.13
N GLN A 75 -2.68 0.00 2.46
CA GLN A 75 -2.85 -0.03 1.01
C GLN A 75 -2.15 1.18 0.39
N PHE A 76 -1.46 0.94 -0.72
CA PHE A 76 -1.01 1.95 -1.66
C PHE A 76 -1.86 1.79 -2.92
N HIS A 77 -2.83 2.68 -3.10
CA HIS A 77 -3.81 2.64 -4.17
C HIS A 77 -3.48 3.72 -5.22
N GLY A 78 -3.38 3.34 -6.48
CA GLY A 78 -3.28 4.28 -7.59
C GLY A 78 -4.66 4.78 -7.98
N ASP A 79 -5.06 5.97 -7.52
CA ASP A 79 -6.28 6.62 -7.99
C ASP A 79 -6.09 7.08 -9.44
N VAL A 80 -6.63 6.30 -10.37
CA VAL A 80 -6.53 6.55 -11.81
C VAL A 80 -7.27 7.81 -12.23
N ALA A 81 -8.40 8.13 -11.57
CA ALA A 81 -9.21 9.29 -11.91
C ALA A 81 -8.52 10.60 -11.50
N LEU A 82 -7.92 10.63 -10.31
CA LEU A 82 -7.20 11.80 -9.79
C LEU A 82 -5.69 11.77 -10.09
N ARG A 83 -5.19 10.70 -10.68
CA ARG A 83 -3.77 10.48 -11.03
C ARG A 83 -2.81 10.63 -9.85
N ASN A 84 -3.24 10.16 -8.70
CA ASN A 84 -2.48 10.23 -7.45
C ASN A 84 -2.34 8.86 -6.81
N LEU A 85 -1.38 8.75 -5.90
CA LEU A 85 -1.26 7.60 -5.02
C LEU A 85 -1.92 7.93 -3.68
N GLU A 86 -2.81 7.07 -3.24
CA GLU A 86 -3.43 7.10 -1.92
C GLU A 86 -2.80 6.05 -1.01
N VAL A 87 -2.35 6.48 0.17
CA VAL A 87 -1.92 5.59 1.25
C VAL A 87 -3.05 5.49 2.26
N ILE A 88 -3.61 4.29 2.41
CA ILE A 88 -4.82 4.03 3.18
C ILE A 88 -4.48 3.04 4.28
N GLY A 89 -4.50 3.50 5.53
CA GLY A 89 -4.36 2.65 6.70
C GLY A 89 -5.70 2.13 7.21
N SER A 90 -5.67 1.23 8.20
CA SER A 90 -6.88 0.61 8.79
C SER A 90 -7.79 1.60 9.53
N SER A 91 -7.30 2.81 9.84
CA SER A 91 -8.07 3.90 10.46
C SER A 91 -8.94 4.69 9.47
N GLY A 92 -8.93 4.35 8.18
CA GLY A 92 -9.78 4.96 7.15
C GLY A 92 -9.35 6.34 6.66
N LYS A 93 -8.29 6.95 7.24
CA LYS A 93 -7.73 8.20 6.71
C LYS A 93 -6.77 7.89 5.56
N ALA A 94 -7.15 8.31 4.35
CA ALA A 94 -6.28 8.26 3.18
C ALA A 94 -5.38 9.50 3.12
N ARG A 95 -4.09 9.29 2.85
CA ARG A 95 -3.14 10.36 2.52
C ARG A 95 -2.81 10.32 1.03
N ARG A 96 -2.93 11.46 0.35
CA ARG A 96 -2.71 11.58 -1.09
C ARG A 96 -1.33 12.11 -1.41
N TYR A 97 -0.75 11.55 -2.45
CA TYR A 97 0.54 11.93 -3.02
C TYR A 97 0.43 12.05 -4.53
N GLU A 98 1.04 13.09 -5.10
CA GLU A 98 1.48 12.98 -6.48
C GLU A 98 2.56 11.88 -6.56
N LEU A 99 2.54 11.07 -7.62
CA LEU A 99 3.54 10.00 -7.78
C LEU A 99 4.98 10.52 -7.69
N ALA A 100 5.25 11.72 -8.20
CA ALA A 100 6.58 12.33 -8.14
C ALA A 100 7.05 12.65 -6.72
N GLN A 101 6.12 12.93 -5.80
CA GLN A 101 6.42 13.36 -4.43
C GLN A 101 6.61 12.20 -3.46
N LEU A 102 6.16 10.98 -3.81
CA LEU A 102 6.43 9.80 -2.99
C LEU A 102 7.86 9.31 -3.26
N ASP A 103 8.76 9.63 -2.34
CA ASP A 103 10.13 9.13 -2.28
C ASP A 103 10.31 8.07 -1.19
N THR A 104 11.52 7.52 -1.08
CA THR A 104 11.85 6.50 -0.05
C THR A 104 11.62 7.00 1.37
N ALA A 105 11.89 8.27 1.65
CA ALA A 105 11.71 8.83 2.98
C ALA A 105 10.22 8.96 3.34
N ALA A 106 9.39 9.37 2.39
CA ALA A 106 7.94 9.42 2.52
C ALA A 106 7.35 8.02 2.72
N ALA A 107 7.73 7.05 1.88
CA ALA A 107 7.28 5.66 2.02
C ALA A 107 7.63 5.08 3.40
N LYS A 108 8.88 5.26 3.86
CA LYS A 108 9.31 4.85 5.21
C LYS A 108 8.46 5.48 6.31
N ARG A 109 8.18 6.79 6.22
CA ARG A 109 7.37 7.48 7.22
C ARG A 109 5.95 6.93 7.26
N GLU A 110 5.30 6.72 6.11
CA GLU A 110 3.96 6.16 6.06
C GLU A 110 3.90 4.76 6.65
N ILE A 111 4.82 3.88 6.24
CA ILE A 111 4.87 2.50 6.73
C ILE A 111 5.16 2.47 8.23
N ALA A 112 6.12 3.26 8.71
CA ALA A 112 6.45 3.32 10.14
C ALA A 112 5.29 3.88 10.99
N ALA A 113 4.65 4.96 10.52
CA ALA A 113 3.49 5.54 11.20
C ALA A 113 2.32 4.54 11.25
N TRP A 114 2.07 3.83 10.14
CA TRP A 114 1.07 2.78 10.11
C TRP A 114 1.42 1.65 11.08
N VAL A 115 2.64 1.11 11.05
CA VAL A 115 3.08 0.04 11.96
C VAL A 115 2.88 0.45 13.42
N ALA A 116 3.30 1.66 13.80
CA ALA A 116 3.17 2.15 15.17
C ALA A 116 1.70 2.28 15.61
N SER A 117 0.84 2.81 14.74
CA SER A 117 -0.58 3.00 15.04
C SER A 117 -1.38 1.70 15.01
N SER A 118 -1.05 0.81 14.09
CA SER A 118 -1.80 -0.41 13.82
C SER A 118 -1.36 -1.53 14.73
N LEU A 119 -0.07 -1.67 15.06
CA LEU A 119 0.43 -2.77 15.89
C LEU A 119 0.55 -2.42 17.37
N GLY A 120 0.48 -1.13 17.71
CA GLY A 120 0.77 -0.61 19.04
C GLY A 120 2.26 -0.75 19.35
N SER A 121 2.85 0.23 20.01
CA SER A 121 4.13 0.01 20.69
C SER A 121 3.88 -1.07 21.74
N GLN A 122 4.29 -2.31 21.46
CA GLN A 122 4.46 -3.30 22.53
C GLN A 122 5.51 -2.70 23.47
N SER A 123 5.02 -2.06 24.54
CA SER A 123 5.79 -1.45 25.62
C SER A 123 5.44 -2.22 26.88
#